data_AF-A0A2V9UCJ7-F1
#
_entry.id   AF-A0A2V9UCJ7-F1
#
_cell.length_a   1.000
_cell.length_b   1.000
_cell.length_c   1.000
_cell.angle_alpha   90.00
_cell.angle_beta   90.00
_cell.angle_gamma   90.00
#
_symmetry.space_group_name_H-M   'P 1'
#
loop_
_entity.id
_entity.type
_entity.pdbx_description
1 polymer ?
#
loop_
_entity_poly.entity_id
_entity_poly.type
_entity_poly.pdbx_seq_one_letter_code
_entity_poly.pdbx_strand_id
1 'polypeptide(L)'
;MPGFYVNFSSSSPRRAQQICNELTGLLVEENLRTRSQVAQGTTDFLGRQLDDAKRALDEQDAKLANFKRQYMGQLPGDAENNGRILMSMNSQLDATTQTLNRAQQDKAYTESLLAQQLSAWKSSQSSTNPQTLDQQLNALQTQLLQLQSRYTDDHPDVIKTKADIKEVKKKIAEINNAPSDPSEATQKASASEPPEIRQLRLQIHQYENVIAQATGDQKRLQSQIQVYQNRTAMSPGIEEQYKLLTRDYDNAQNLYRDLLTKKSSSELAANMESQQQGEQMHVLNPAGLPSDPSFPNRPLFAGGGLAAGLALGIAIAIWLEIRDRSIRTEKDAAVAMDLPLLVSVPWVSEDEPAMANGNGTRHFWGRGNGVARNGEKIEV
;
A
#
# COMPACT_ATOMS: atom_id res chain seq x y z
N MET A 1 22.99 -41.05 7.63
CA MET A 1 23.08 -39.60 7.90
C MET A 1 24.16 -39.03 6.99
N PRO A 2 23.96 -37.84 6.40
CA PRO A 2 25.05 -37.13 5.76
C PRO A 2 26.15 -36.84 6.80
N GLY A 3 27.40 -36.96 6.40
CA GLY A 3 28.55 -36.78 7.28
C GLY A 3 29.85 -36.76 6.49
N PHE A 4 30.93 -36.36 7.13
CA PHE A 4 32.27 -36.35 6.57
C PHE A 4 33.25 -36.93 7.60
N TYR A 5 34.38 -37.42 7.12
CA TYR A 5 35.46 -37.95 7.95
C TYR A 5 36.60 -36.95 8.01
N VAL A 6 37.13 -36.73 9.20
CA VAL A 6 38.34 -35.93 9.42
C VAL A 6 39.50 -36.90 9.64
N ASN A 7 40.48 -36.86 8.75
CA ASN A 7 41.67 -37.70 8.83
C ASN A 7 42.90 -36.82 9.02
N PHE A 8 43.73 -37.15 10.01
CA PHE A 8 44.99 -36.47 10.27
C PHE A 8 46.10 -37.47 10.57
N SER A 9 47.25 -37.32 9.91
CA SER A 9 48.40 -38.21 10.06
C SER A 9 49.55 -37.49 10.76
N SER A 10 50.17 -38.16 11.75
CA SER A 10 51.28 -37.63 12.53
C SER A 10 52.20 -38.77 12.99
N SER A 11 53.46 -38.46 13.26
CA SER A 11 54.48 -39.41 13.74
C SER A 11 54.20 -39.97 15.14
N SER A 12 53.44 -39.24 15.97
CA SER A 12 53.00 -39.69 17.29
C SER A 12 51.49 -40.02 17.27
N PRO A 13 51.08 -41.23 17.71
CA PRO A 13 49.67 -41.62 17.80
C PRO A 13 48.85 -40.67 18.69
N ARG A 14 49.42 -40.23 19.81
CA ARG A 14 48.76 -39.27 20.72
C ARG A 14 48.55 -37.91 20.05
N ARG A 15 49.55 -37.43 19.32
CA ARG A 15 49.47 -36.14 18.60
C ARG A 15 48.44 -36.21 17.47
N ALA A 16 48.36 -37.34 16.76
CA ALA A 16 47.34 -37.55 15.72
C ALA A 16 45.92 -37.48 16.30
N GLN A 17 45.71 -38.16 17.43
CA GLN A 17 44.44 -38.17 18.15
C GLN A 17 44.02 -36.77 18.63
N GLN A 18 44.94 -36.07 19.31
CA GLN A 18 44.68 -34.73 19.86
C GLN A 18 44.31 -33.75 18.74
N ILE A 19 45.11 -33.68 17.67
CA ILE A 19 44.84 -32.75 16.57
C ILE A 19 43.52 -33.07 15.86
N CYS A 20 43.20 -34.36 15.66
CA CYS A 20 41.95 -34.76 15.02
C CYS A 20 40.72 -34.38 15.87
N ASN A 21 40.78 -34.60 17.19
CA ASN A 21 39.73 -34.20 18.12
C ASN A 21 39.56 -32.68 18.17
N GLU A 22 40.66 -31.93 18.29
CA GLU A 22 40.64 -30.46 18.30
C GLU A 22 40.09 -29.90 16.99
N LEU A 23 40.52 -30.43 15.83
CA LEU A 23 40.04 -29.97 14.53
C LEU A 23 38.54 -30.23 14.35
N THR A 24 38.05 -31.37 14.83
CA THR A 24 36.63 -31.71 14.78
C THR A 24 35.81 -30.81 15.72
N GLY A 25 36.32 -30.53 16.93
CA GLY A 25 35.72 -29.58 17.86
C GLY A 25 35.62 -28.16 17.27
N LEU A 26 36.73 -27.64 16.74
CA LEU A 26 36.78 -26.34 16.07
C LEU A 26 35.79 -26.24 14.92
N LEU A 27 35.62 -27.31 14.14
CA LEU A 27 34.72 -27.30 12.99
C LEU A 27 33.24 -27.30 13.39
N VAL A 28 32.88 -28.01 14.47
CA VAL A 28 31.54 -27.94 15.06
C VAL A 28 31.28 -26.53 15.61
N GLU A 29 32.23 -25.96 16.36
CA GLU A 29 32.08 -24.62 16.94
C GLU A 29 31.99 -23.53 15.86
N GLU A 30 32.84 -23.59 14.83
CA GLU A 30 32.81 -22.64 13.71
C GLU A 30 31.51 -22.75 12.91
N ASN A 31 30.94 -23.96 12.78
CA ASN A 31 29.64 -24.12 12.14
C ASN A 31 28.52 -23.47 12.94
N LEU A 32 28.45 -23.71 14.25
CA LEU A 32 27.48 -23.07 15.13
C LEU A 32 27.61 -21.55 15.09
N ARG A 33 28.85 -21.05 15.16
CA ARG A 33 29.14 -19.61 15.04
C ARG A 33 28.67 -19.03 13.72
N THR A 34 28.98 -19.69 12.60
CA THR A 34 28.60 -19.25 11.26
C THR A 34 27.08 -19.20 11.11
N ARG A 35 26.37 -20.25 11.54
CA ARG A 35 24.91 -20.31 11.45
C ARG A 35 24.24 -19.23 12.31
N SER A 36 24.72 -19.03 13.53
CA SER A 36 24.27 -17.96 14.41
C SER A 36 24.46 -16.58 13.76
N GLN A 37 25.65 -16.30 13.21
CA GLN A 37 25.95 -15.04 12.52
C GLN A 37 25.05 -14.80 11.30
N VAL A 38 24.81 -15.82 10.47
CA VAL A 38 23.92 -15.72 9.29
C VAL A 38 22.48 -15.43 9.72
N ALA A 39 21.99 -16.11 10.77
CA ALA A 39 20.65 -15.89 11.29
C ALA A 39 20.47 -14.47 11.86
N GLN A 40 21.47 -13.97 12.60
CA GLN A 40 21.48 -12.59 13.12
C GLN A 40 21.57 -11.56 11.99
N GLY A 41 22.48 -11.75 11.03
CA GLY A 41 22.62 -10.85 9.89
C GLY A 41 21.35 -10.76 9.03
N THR A 42 20.63 -11.88 8.86
CA THR A 42 19.32 -11.91 8.18
C THR A 42 18.27 -11.11 8.95
N THR A 43 18.25 -11.26 10.27
CA THR A 43 17.33 -10.53 11.17
C THR A 43 17.58 -9.03 11.13
N ASP A 44 18.85 -8.61 11.18
CA ASP A 44 19.25 -7.20 11.10
C ASP A 44 18.90 -6.59 9.75
N PHE A 45 19.12 -7.34 8.65
CA PHE A 45 18.73 -6.91 7.31
C PHE A 45 17.22 -6.69 7.22
N LEU A 46 16.41 -7.65 7.69
CA LEU A 46 14.95 -7.52 7.73
C LEU A 46 14.49 -6.38 8.64
N GLY A 47 15.20 -6.13 9.75
CA GLY A 47 14.96 -4.98 10.61
C GLY A 47 15.10 -3.65 9.87
N ARG A 48 16.20 -3.45 9.14
CA ARG A 48 16.41 -2.22 8.34
C ARG A 48 15.37 -2.07 7.24
N GLN A 49 15.07 -3.15 6.51
CA GLN A 49 14.03 -3.13 5.47
C GLN A 49 12.65 -2.81 6.05
N LEU A 50 12.34 -3.32 7.24
CA LEU A 50 11.09 -3.03 7.93
C LEU A 50 10.99 -1.55 8.33
N ASP A 51 12.09 -0.96 8.82
CA ASP A 51 12.14 0.47 9.16
C ASP A 51 11.95 1.36 7.93
N ASP A 52 12.58 1.01 6.81
CA ASP A 52 12.40 1.74 5.55
C ASP A 52 10.97 1.58 5.00
N ALA A 53 10.40 0.37 5.07
CA ALA A 53 9.01 0.13 4.70
C ALA A 53 8.02 0.89 5.59
N LYS A 54 8.32 1.02 6.89
CA LYS A 54 7.53 1.83 7.82
C LYS A 54 7.54 3.30 7.44
N ARG A 55 8.72 3.87 7.15
CA ARG A 55 8.82 5.27 6.69
C ARG A 55 8.06 5.49 5.38
N ALA A 56 8.17 4.56 4.44
CA ALA A 56 7.42 4.63 3.18
C ALA A 56 5.90 4.56 3.43
N LEU A 57 5.44 3.69 4.33
CA LEU A 57 4.03 3.62 4.72
C LEU A 57 3.55 4.93 5.36
N ASP A 58 4.31 5.47 6.32
CA ASP A 58 3.99 6.74 6.99
C ASP A 58 3.93 7.90 5.98
N GLU A 59 4.81 7.91 4.96
CA GLU A 59 4.77 8.88 3.86
C GLU A 59 3.50 8.76 3.02
N GLN A 60 3.08 7.53 2.65
CA GLN A 60 1.85 7.32 1.89
C GLN A 60 0.61 7.67 2.70
N ASP A 61 0.59 7.34 3.99
CA ASP A 61 -0.51 7.73 4.90
C ASP A 61 -0.61 9.25 5.01
N ALA A 62 0.51 9.96 5.17
CA ALA A 62 0.54 11.41 5.20
C ALA A 62 0.04 12.03 3.89
N LYS A 63 0.44 11.48 2.73
CA LYS A 63 -0.07 11.92 1.42
C LYS A 63 -1.57 11.70 1.32
N LEU A 64 -2.07 10.51 1.68
CA LEU A 64 -3.49 10.17 1.65
C LEU A 64 -4.32 11.05 2.58
N ALA A 65 -3.83 11.31 3.78
CA ALA A 65 -4.47 12.19 4.75
C ALA A 65 -4.50 13.65 4.28
N ASN A 66 -3.41 14.15 3.70
CA ASN A 66 -3.36 15.49 3.09
C ASN A 66 -4.37 15.59 1.92
N PHE A 67 -4.42 14.59 1.05
CA PHE A 67 -5.34 14.53 -0.08
C PHE A 67 -6.80 14.55 0.39
N LYS A 68 -7.16 13.71 1.37
CA LYS A 68 -8.51 13.68 1.96
C LYS A 68 -8.89 15.02 2.60
N ARG A 69 -7.94 15.71 3.27
CA ARG A 69 -8.18 17.05 3.85
C ARG A 69 -8.39 18.12 2.79
N GLN A 70 -7.61 18.09 1.71
CA GLN A 70 -7.68 19.08 0.63
C GLN A 70 -8.97 18.94 -0.19
N TYR A 71 -9.44 17.71 -0.42
CA TYR A 71 -10.61 17.42 -1.25
C TYR A 71 -11.84 16.94 -0.45
N MET A 72 -11.97 17.41 0.80
CA MET A 72 -13.11 17.06 1.66
C MET A 72 -14.45 17.46 0.99
N GLY A 73 -15.41 16.54 0.92
CA GLY A 73 -16.70 16.75 0.25
C GLY A 73 -16.65 16.57 -1.27
N GLN A 74 -15.50 16.17 -1.82
CA GLN A 74 -15.28 15.86 -3.24
C GLN A 74 -14.71 14.44 -3.42
N LEU A 75 -14.66 13.64 -2.36
CA LEU A 75 -14.16 12.27 -2.43
C LEU A 75 -15.17 11.35 -3.14
N PRO A 76 -14.75 10.21 -3.69
CA PRO A 76 -15.66 9.28 -4.37
C PRO A 76 -16.85 8.84 -3.51
N GLY A 77 -16.64 8.67 -2.20
CA GLY A 77 -17.72 8.36 -1.25
C GLY A 77 -18.73 9.50 -1.02
N ASP A 78 -18.35 10.75 -1.33
CA ASP A 78 -19.22 11.92 -1.19
C ASP A 78 -20.08 12.15 -2.44
N ALA A 79 -19.71 11.59 -3.60
CA ALA A 79 -20.37 11.84 -4.88
C ALA A 79 -21.85 11.45 -4.86
N GLU A 80 -22.19 10.29 -4.28
CA GLU A 80 -23.58 9.83 -4.16
C GLU A 80 -24.41 10.74 -3.24
N ASN A 81 -23.83 11.17 -2.11
CA ASN A 81 -24.48 12.10 -1.19
C ASN A 81 -24.68 13.49 -1.83
N ASN A 82 -23.66 14.01 -2.50
CA ASN A 82 -23.71 15.26 -3.25
C ASN A 82 -24.78 15.20 -4.35
N GLY A 83 -24.92 14.08 -5.06
CA GLY A 83 -25.98 13.86 -6.05
C GLY A 83 -27.38 13.94 -5.46
N ARG A 84 -27.61 13.31 -4.30
CA ARG A 84 -28.89 13.40 -3.57
C ARG A 84 -29.21 14.82 -3.12
N ILE A 85 -28.22 15.53 -2.57
CA ILE A 85 -28.35 16.93 -2.17
C ILE A 85 -28.70 17.80 -3.39
N LEU A 86 -28.00 17.64 -4.51
CA LEU A 86 -28.28 18.35 -5.76
C LEU A 86 -29.70 18.11 -6.25
N MET A 87 -30.19 16.87 -6.22
CA MET A 87 -31.56 16.57 -6.63
C MET A 87 -32.58 17.27 -5.73
N SER A 88 -32.36 17.27 -4.41
CA SER A 88 -33.22 17.97 -3.46
C SER A 88 -33.19 19.50 -3.65
N MET A 89 -32.03 20.09 -3.92
CA MET A 89 -31.87 21.52 -4.17
C MET A 89 -32.52 21.95 -5.48
N ASN A 90 -32.40 21.15 -6.54
CA ASN A 90 -33.10 21.41 -7.81
C ASN A 90 -34.61 21.35 -7.61
N SER A 91 -35.13 20.36 -6.89
CA SER A 91 -36.56 20.29 -6.56
C SER A 91 -37.04 21.51 -5.76
N GLN A 92 -36.24 21.98 -4.79
CA GLN A 92 -36.54 23.21 -4.05
C GLN A 92 -36.46 24.46 -4.94
N LEU A 93 -35.51 24.52 -5.86
CA LEU A 93 -35.37 25.62 -6.82
C LEU A 93 -36.57 25.69 -7.75
N ASP A 94 -37.04 24.56 -8.25
CA ASP A 94 -38.24 24.46 -9.10
C ASP A 94 -39.48 24.92 -8.33
N ALA A 95 -39.67 24.44 -7.10
CA ALA A 95 -40.77 24.87 -6.24
C ALA A 95 -40.73 26.38 -5.94
N THR A 96 -39.55 26.92 -5.63
CA THR A 96 -39.35 28.36 -5.37
C THR A 96 -39.63 29.19 -6.62
N THR A 97 -39.20 28.70 -7.78
CA THR A 97 -39.43 29.36 -9.07
C THR A 97 -40.92 29.37 -9.42
N GLN A 98 -41.66 28.28 -9.14
CA GLN A 98 -43.12 28.25 -9.31
C GLN A 98 -43.84 29.23 -8.36
N THR A 99 -43.42 29.30 -7.09
CA THR A 99 -43.95 30.28 -6.13
C THR A 99 -43.71 31.71 -6.58
N LEU A 100 -42.50 32.02 -7.06
CA LEU A 100 -42.16 33.32 -7.60
C LEU A 100 -43.05 33.71 -8.78
N ASN A 101 -43.17 32.82 -9.77
CA ASN A 101 -43.99 33.05 -10.95
C ASN A 101 -45.46 33.26 -10.58
N ARG A 102 -45.99 32.46 -9.66
CA ARG A 102 -47.38 32.61 -9.17
C ARG A 102 -47.57 33.95 -8.46
N ALA A 103 -46.70 34.32 -7.53
CA ALA A 103 -46.79 35.59 -6.81
C ALA A 103 -46.68 36.81 -7.76
N GLN A 104 -45.86 36.72 -8.80
CA GLN A 104 -45.77 37.75 -9.84
C GLN A 104 -47.06 37.88 -10.66
N GLN A 105 -47.65 36.75 -11.07
CA GLN A 105 -48.94 36.73 -11.78
C GLN A 105 -50.07 37.29 -10.91
N ASP A 106 -50.16 36.85 -9.66
CA ASP A 106 -51.17 37.30 -8.71
C ASP A 106 -51.03 38.79 -8.38
N LYS A 107 -49.79 39.28 -8.24
CA LYS A 107 -49.49 40.71 -8.10
C LYS A 107 -49.98 41.49 -9.31
N ALA A 108 -49.59 41.10 -10.52
CA ALA A 108 -49.98 41.80 -11.75
C ALA A 108 -51.50 41.83 -11.95
N TYR A 109 -52.18 40.73 -11.62
CA TYR A 109 -53.65 40.66 -11.64
C TYR A 109 -54.26 41.65 -10.63
N THR A 110 -53.77 41.66 -9.38
CA THR A 110 -54.26 42.54 -8.31
C THR A 110 -53.97 44.01 -8.62
N GLU A 111 -52.83 44.33 -9.23
CA GLU A 111 -52.49 45.68 -9.71
C GLU A 111 -53.45 46.15 -10.80
N SER A 112 -53.84 45.25 -11.72
CA SER A 112 -54.83 45.56 -12.76
C SER A 112 -56.21 45.86 -12.16
N LEU A 113 -56.63 45.07 -11.16
CA LEU A 113 -57.88 45.27 -10.44
C LEU A 113 -57.85 46.57 -9.63
N LEU A 114 -56.73 46.86 -8.97
CA LEU A 114 -56.51 48.12 -8.25
C LEU A 114 -56.60 49.31 -9.22
N ALA A 115 -55.97 49.24 -10.39
CA ALA A 115 -56.04 50.31 -11.38
C ALA A 115 -57.47 50.54 -11.90
N GLN A 116 -58.24 49.47 -12.09
CA GLN A 116 -59.66 49.56 -12.47
C GLN A 116 -60.51 50.19 -11.35
N GLN A 117 -60.35 49.76 -10.10
CA GLN A 117 -61.10 50.34 -8.98
C GLN A 117 -60.71 51.80 -8.73
N LEU A 118 -59.42 52.13 -8.85
CA LEU A 118 -58.91 53.47 -8.62
C LEU A 118 -59.37 54.44 -9.72
N SER A 119 -59.51 53.99 -10.97
CA SER A 119 -60.11 54.79 -12.04
C SER A 119 -61.61 54.98 -11.85
N ALA A 120 -62.36 53.95 -11.44
CA ALA A 120 -63.78 54.04 -11.12
C ALA A 120 -64.06 54.93 -9.89
N TRP A 121 -63.20 54.90 -8.88
CA TRP A 121 -63.31 55.76 -7.71
C TRP A 121 -62.96 57.23 -8.03
N LYS A 122 -61.92 57.48 -8.82
CA LYS A 122 -61.58 58.84 -9.29
C LYS A 122 -62.68 59.44 -10.16
N SER A 123 -63.35 58.63 -10.98
CA SER A 123 -64.49 59.10 -11.79
C SER A 123 -65.74 59.35 -10.93
N SER A 124 -65.97 58.58 -9.85
CA SER A 124 -67.07 58.84 -8.92
C SER A 124 -66.82 60.07 -8.03
N GLN A 125 -65.57 60.35 -7.62
CA GLN A 125 -65.19 61.63 -7.00
C GLN A 125 -65.26 62.81 -7.97
N SER A 126 -65.08 62.59 -9.28
CA SER A 126 -65.24 63.65 -10.30
C SER A 126 -66.69 64.11 -10.48
N SER A 127 -67.69 63.42 -9.90
CA SER A 127 -69.04 63.99 -9.74
C SER A 127 -69.06 65.21 -8.80
N THR A 128 -67.99 65.41 -8.01
CA THR A 128 -67.71 66.54 -7.14
C THR A 128 -66.62 67.47 -7.72
N ASN A 129 -66.38 67.43 -9.04
CA ASN A 129 -65.38 68.29 -9.69
C ASN A 129 -65.72 69.79 -9.55
N PRO A 130 -64.72 70.67 -9.34
CA PRO A 130 -64.95 72.12 -9.37
C PRO A 130 -65.60 72.55 -10.70
N GLN A 131 -65.28 71.89 -11.82
CA GLN A 131 -65.86 72.22 -13.13
C GLN A 131 -67.36 71.90 -13.24
N THR A 132 -67.86 70.85 -12.58
CA THR A 132 -69.31 70.56 -12.53
C THR A 132 -70.02 71.52 -11.56
N LEU A 133 -69.36 71.88 -10.47
CA LEU A 133 -69.84 72.90 -9.52
C LEU A 133 -69.83 74.31 -10.14
N ASP A 134 -68.86 74.65 -10.98
CA ASP A 134 -68.78 75.91 -11.72
C ASP A 134 -69.88 76.01 -12.78
N GLN A 135 -70.19 74.91 -13.48
CA GLN A 135 -71.36 74.83 -14.37
C GLN A 135 -72.66 75.03 -13.59
N GLN A 136 -72.79 74.42 -12.42
CA GLN A 136 -73.96 74.57 -11.55
C GLN A 136 -74.09 75.99 -10.99
N LEU A 137 -72.96 76.61 -10.64
CA LEU A 137 -72.88 78.01 -10.21
C LEU A 137 -73.29 78.97 -11.32
N ASN A 138 -72.80 78.76 -12.55
CA ASN A 138 -73.19 79.58 -13.71
C ASN A 138 -74.68 79.45 -14.04
N ALA A 139 -75.25 78.24 -13.91
CA ALA A 139 -76.68 78.01 -14.08
C ALA A 139 -77.49 78.78 -13.03
N LEU A 140 -77.11 78.68 -11.74
CA LEU A 140 -77.77 79.41 -10.64
C LEU A 140 -77.62 80.92 -10.78
N GLN A 141 -76.47 81.43 -11.24
CA GLN A 141 -76.25 82.85 -11.51
C GLN A 141 -77.14 83.37 -12.64
N THR A 142 -77.30 82.59 -13.72
CA THR A 142 -78.19 82.91 -14.83
C THR A 142 -79.65 82.95 -14.36
N GLN A 143 -80.04 81.98 -13.52
CA GLN A 143 -81.38 81.94 -12.90
C GLN A 143 -81.63 83.14 -11.99
N LEU A 144 -80.62 83.57 -11.22
CA LEU A 144 -80.70 84.77 -10.39
C LEU A 144 -80.88 86.04 -11.23
N LEU A 145 -80.14 86.19 -12.33
CA LEU A 145 -80.30 87.31 -13.28
C LEU A 145 -81.71 87.36 -13.87
N GLN A 146 -82.28 86.20 -14.23
CA GLN A 146 -83.66 86.11 -14.71
C GLN A 146 -84.67 86.48 -13.62
N LEU A 147 -84.50 86.00 -12.39
CA LEU A 147 -85.38 86.31 -11.26
C LEU A 147 -85.31 87.80 -10.88
N GLN A 148 -84.12 88.41 -10.87
CA GLN A 148 -83.92 89.83 -10.57
C GLN A 148 -84.49 90.77 -11.65
N SER A 149 -84.69 90.30 -12.88
CA SER A 149 -85.39 91.08 -13.91
C SER A 149 -86.90 91.21 -13.67
N ARG A 150 -87.48 90.35 -12.83
CA ARG A 150 -88.94 90.28 -12.57
C ARG A 150 -89.32 90.55 -11.12
N TYR A 151 -88.43 90.26 -10.18
CA TYR A 151 -88.67 90.33 -8.76
C TYR A 151 -87.65 91.22 -8.06
N THR A 152 -88.07 91.86 -6.97
CA THR A 152 -87.19 92.64 -6.11
C THR A 152 -86.33 91.72 -5.23
N ASP A 153 -85.28 92.28 -4.64
CA ASP A 153 -84.31 91.51 -3.85
C ASP A 153 -84.92 90.80 -2.62
N ASP A 154 -86.11 91.20 -2.17
CA ASP A 154 -86.85 90.62 -1.03
C ASP A 154 -87.73 89.40 -1.41
N HIS A 155 -87.81 89.03 -2.69
CA HIS A 155 -88.63 87.91 -3.13
C HIS A 155 -88.03 86.56 -2.65
N PRO A 156 -88.84 85.62 -2.11
CA PRO A 156 -88.35 84.37 -1.53
C PRO A 156 -87.49 83.53 -2.48
N ASP A 157 -87.82 83.50 -3.77
CA ASP A 157 -87.03 82.77 -4.77
C ASP A 157 -85.66 83.39 -5.00
N VAL A 158 -85.52 84.72 -4.96
CA VAL A 158 -84.23 85.42 -5.10
C VAL A 158 -83.36 85.14 -3.88
N ILE A 159 -83.94 85.14 -2.67
CA ILE A 159 -83.24 84.83 -1.42
C ILE A 159 -82.74 83.38 -1.45
N LYS A 160 -83.60 82.43 -1.88
CA LYS A 160 -83.25 81.02 -2.01
C LYS A 160 -82.11 80.81 -3.01
N THR A 161 -82.21 81.35 -4.22
CA THR A 161 -81.14 81.22 -5.23
C THR A 161 -79.85 81.92 -4.77
N LYS A 162 -79.91 83.05 -4.06
CA LYS A 162 -78.71 83.68 -3.44
C LYS A 162 -78.08 82.77 -2.39
N ALA A 163 -78.88 82.08 -1.57
CA ALA A 163 -78.40 81.11 -0.59
C ALA A 163 -77.75 79.90 -1.27
N ASP A 164 -78.38 79.36 -2.32
CA ASP A 164 -77.85 78.24 -3.10
C ASP A 164 -76.52 78.60 -3.77
N ILE A 165 -76.41 79.80 -4.39
CA ILE A 165 -75.14 80.30 -4.94
C ILE A 165 -74.08 80.45 -3.85
N LYS A 166 -74.45 80.95 -2.67
CA LYS A 166 -73.52 81.11 -1.54
C LYS A 166 -73.00 79.75 -1.06
N GLU A 167 -73.87 78.74 -1.01
CA GLU A 167 -73.48 77.38 -0.63
C GLU A 167 -72.58 76.73 -1.68
N VAL A 168 -72.91 76.83 -2.97
CA VAL A 168 -72.08 76.30 -4.06
C VAL A 168 -70.73 77.02 -4.11
N LYS A 169 -70.70 78.35 -3.96
CA LYS A 169 -69.44 79.13 -3.85
C LYS A 169 -68.60 78.69 -2.65
N LYS A 170 -69.23 78.40 -1.52
CA LYS A 170 -68.54 77.91 -0.32
C LYS A 170 -67.91 76.54 -0.59
N LYS A 171 -68.64 75.62 -1.22
CA LYS A 171 -68.11 74.29 -1.63
C LYS A 171 -66.95 74.41 -2.62
N ILE A 172 -67.05 75.29 -3.62
CA ILE A 172 -65.95 75.56 -4.57
C ILE A 172 -64.73 76.16 -3.85
N ALA A 173 -64.94 77.10 -2.92
CA ALA A 173 -63.86 77.69 -2.13
C ALA A 173 -63.20 76.68 -1.18
N GLU A 174 -63.96 75.76 -0.60
CA GLU A 174 -63.43 74.68 0.25
C GLU A 174 -62.60 73.68 -0.58
N ILE A 175 -63.00 73.40 -1.83
CA ILE A 175 -62.24 72.55 -2.77
C ILE A 175 -60.98 73.27 -3.26
N ASN A 176 -61.07 74.56 -3.60
CA ASN A 176 -59.93 75.35 -4.12
C ASN A 176 -58.92 75.76 -3.04
N ASN A 177 -59.35 75.88 -1.79
CA ASN A 177 -58.46 76.14 -0.64
C ASN A 177 -57.96 74.84 0.03
N ALA A 178 -58.20 73.67 -0.58
CA ALA A 178 -57.52 72.44 -0.16
C ALA A 178 -56.00 72.61 -0.35
N PRO A 179 -55.16 72.24 0.64
CA PRO A 179 -53.73 72.53 0.61
C PRO A 179 -53.05 71.95 -0.63
N SER A 180 -52.19 72.76 -1.26
CA SER A 180 -51.38 72.40 -2.44
C SER A 180 -50.15 71.55 -2.11
N ASP A 181 -50.05 71.06 -0.87
CA ASP A 181 -48.93 70.25 -0.42
C ASP A 181 -49.16 68.78 -0.81
N PRO A 182 -48.36 68.20 -1.73
CA PRO A 182 -48.56 66.83 -2.20
C PRO A 182 -48.49 65.78 -1.07
N SER A 183 -47.83 66.10 0.05
CA SER A 183 -47.74 65.21 1.22
C SER A 183 -49.05 65.15 2.02
N GLU A 184 -49.77 66.26 2.17
CA GLU A 184 -51.08 66.30 2.87
C GLU A 184 -52.23 65.80 1.99
N ALA A 185 -52.18 66.04 0.67
CA ALA A 185 -53.12 65.49 -0.29
C ALA A 185 -53.09 63.95 -0.31
N THR A 186 -51.90 63.36 -0.18
CA THR A 186 -51.72 61.90 -0.10
C THR A 186 -52.28 61.32 1.22
N GLN A 187 -52.18 62.06 2.34
CA GLN A 187 -52.70 61.65 3.65
C GLN A 187 -54.23 61.82 3.80
N LYS A 188 -54.84 62.84 3.20
CA LYS A 188 -56.32 62.99 3.17
C LYS A 188 -56.99 62.10 2.14
N ALA A 189 -56.36 61.85 0.98
CA ALA A 189 -56.88 60.90 -0.01
C ALA A 189 -56.90 59.46 0.53
N SER A 190 -55.92 59.08 1.35
CA SER A 190 -55.88 57.77 2.03
C SER A 190 -56.88 57.64 3.19
N ALA A 191 -57.34 58.75 3.77
CA ALA A 191 -58.43 58.76 4.76
C ALA A 191 -59.84 58.60 4.14
N SER A 192 -60.01 59.02 2.88
CA SER A 192 -61.27 58.90 2.10
C SER A 192 -61.33 57.65 1.22
N GLU A 193 -60.29 56.82 1.23
CA GLU A 193 -60.17 55.69 0.30
C GLU A 193 -61.08 54.52 0.71
N PRO A 194 -61.85 53.93 -0.22
CA PRO A 194 -62.68 52.76 0.05
C PRO A 194 -61.88 51.62 0.69
N PRO A 195 -62.49 50.85 1.61
CA PRO A 195 -61.82 49.72 2.26
C PRO A 195 -61.31 48.68 1.26
N GLU A 196 -61.98 48.50 0.11
CA GLU A 196 -61.55 47.56 -0.94
C GLU A 196 -60.19 47.94 -1.56
N ILE A 197 -59.98 49.23 -1.87
CA ILE A 197 -58.73 49.72 -2.45
C ILE A 197 -57.57 49.56 -1.45
N ARG A 198 -57.81 49.83 -0.17
CA ARG A 198 -56.82 49.60 0.90
C ARG A 198 -56.47 48.12 1.05
N GLN A 199 -57.45 47.22 0.95
CA GLN A 199 -57.21 45.77 0.97
C GLN A 199 -56.37 45.32 -0.23
N LEU A 200 -56.65 45.81 -1.43
CA LEU A 200 -55.86 45.49 -2.63
C LEU A 200 -54.40 45.96 -2.50
N ARG A 201 -54.16 47.16 -1.96
CA ARG A 201 -52.79 47.63 -1.69
C ARG A 201 -52.06 46.76 -0.68
N LEU A 202 -52.73 46.38 0.41
CA LEU A 202 -52.16 45.45 1.41
C LEU A 202 -51.84 44.09 0.78
N GLN A 203 -52.68 43.60 -0.12
CA GLN A 203 -52.46 42.35 -0.83
C GLN A 203 -51.28 42.44 -1.80
N ILE A 204 -51.13 43.55 -2.53
CA ILE A 204 -49.96 43.82 -3.38
C ILE A 204 -48.68 43.83 -2.55
N HIS A 205 -48.66 44.54 -1.41
CA HIS A 205 -47.50 44.57 -0.52
C HIS A 205 -47.16 43.18 0.04
N GLN A 206 -48.16 42.34 0.31
CA GLN A 206 -47.92 40.94 0.69
C GLN A 206 -47.26 40.15 -0.45
N TYR A 207 -47.73 40.29 -1.69
CA TYR A 207 -47.07 39.64 -2.84
C TYR A 207 -45.65 40.16 -3.07
N GLU A 208 -45.40 41.45 -2.87
CA GLU A 208 -44.05 42.03 -2.95
C GLU A 208 -43.08 41.38 -1.96
N ASN A 209 -43.52 41.15 -0.72
CA ASN A 209 -42.72 40.44 0.28
C ASN A 209 -42.43 39.00 -0.14
N VAL A 210 -43.43 38.29 -0.66
CA VAL A 210 -43.26 36.91 -1.16
C VAL A 210 -42.29 36.87 -2.34
N ILE A 211 -42.42 37.80 -3.29
CA ILE A 211 -41.52 37.92 -4.44
C ILE A 211 -40.09 38.21 -3.98
N ALA A 212 -39.90 39.15 -3.06
CA ALA A 212 -38.59 39.49 -2.52
C ALA A 212 -37.93 38.28 -1.83
N GLN A 213 -38.68 37.56 -0.99
CA GLN A 213 -38.21 36.36 -0.32
C GLN A 213 -37.87 35.25 -1.32
N ALA A 214 -38.79 34.90 -2.22
CA ALA A 214 -38.60 33.84 -3.20
C ALA A 214 -37.42 34.14 -4.15
N THR A 215 -37.21 35.41 -4.52
CA THR A 215 -36.06 35.84 -5.31
C THR A 215 -34.74 35.65 -4.53
N GLY A 216 -34.73 35.98 -3.24
CA GLY A 216 -33.58 35.75 -2.36
C GLY A 216 -33.27 34.26 -2.21
N ASP A 217 -34.29 33.44 -2.00
CA ASP A 217 -34.20 31.99 -1.87
C ASP A 217 -33.70 31.34 -3.17
N GLN A 218 -34.22 31.78 -4.33
CA GLN A 218 -33.80 31.30 -5.65
C GLN A 218 -32.31 31.56 -5.88
N LYS A 219 -31.83 32.78 -5.62
CA LYS A 219 -30.39 33.13 -5.75
C LYS A 219 -29.52 32.30 -4.82
N ARG A 220 -29.96 32.10 -3.57
CA ARG A 220 -29.24 31.26 -2.60
C ARG A 220 -29.14 29.82 -3.08
N LEU A 221 -30.27 29.23 -3.51
CA LEU A 221 -30.30 27.86 -4.04
C LEU A 221 -29.43 27.70 -5.29
N GLN A 222 -29.49 28.65 -6.23
CA GLN A 222 -28.61 28.64 -7.42
C GLN A 222 -27.12 28.67 -7.03
N SER A 223 -26.74 29.51 -6.07
CA SER A 223 -25.34 29.56 -5.60
C SER A 223 -24.91 28.24 -4.95
N GLN A 224 -25.78 27.60 -4.17
CA GLN A 224 -25.49 26.31 -3.53
C GLN A 224 -25.39 25.19 -4.57
N ILE A 225 -26.33 25.14 -5.52
CA ILE A 225 -26.32 24.19 -6.64
C ILE A 225 -25.00 24.30 -7.41
N GLN A 226 -24.55 25.52 -7.73
CA GLN A 226 -23.28 25.73 -8.44
C GLN A 226 -22.08 25.16 -7.66
N VAL A 227 -22.03 25.35 -6.34
CA VAL A 227 -20.97 24.80 -5.49
C VAL A 227 -20.96 23.27 -5.56
N TYR A 228 -22.12 22.63 -5.42
CA TYR A 228 -22.20 21.17 -5.48
C TYR A 228 -21.99 20.61 -6.90
N GLN A 229 -22.43 21.30 -7.95
CA GLN A 229 -22.15 20.94 -9.33
C GLN A 229 -20.65 20.96 -9.60
N ASN A 230 -19.93 22.00 -9.14
CA ASN A 230 -18.48 22.07 -9.28
C ASN A 230 -17.77 20.93 -8.53
N ARG A 231 -18.23 20.59 -7.32
CA ARG A 231 -17.69 19.46 -6.54
C ARG A 231 -17.87 18.13 -7.27
N THR A 232 -19.03 17.90 -7.87
CA THR A 232 -19.30 16.67 -8.63
C THR A 232 -18.55 16.64 -9.97
N ALA A 233 -18.40 17.78 -10.65
CA ALA A 233 -17.70 17.86 -11.94
C ALA A 233 -16.19 17.62 -11.82
N MET A 234 -15.56 18.02 -10.72
CA MET A 234 -14.14 17.77 -10.45
C MET A 234 -13.86 16.32 -9.98
N SER A 235 -14.90 15.53 -9.73
CA SER A 235 -14.81 14.18 -9.14
C SER A 235 -13.94 13.19 -9.94
N PRO A 236 -13.98 13.08 -11.28
CA PRO A 236 -13.27 11.99 -11.97
C PRO A 236 -11.74 12.02 -11.80
N GLY A 237 -11.12 13.20 -11.91
CA GLY A 237 -9.67 13.35 -11.72
C GLY A 237 -9.25 13.16 -10.27
N ILE A 238 -10.08 13.64 -9.33
CA ILE A 238 -9.86 13.44 -7.88
C ILE A 238 -10.01 11.95 -7.53
N GLU A 239 -10.97 11.25 -8.12
CA GLU A 239 -11.20 9.83 -7.93
C GLU A 239 -10.04 8.98 -8.42
N GLU A 240 -9.50 9.27 -9.60
CA GLU A 240 -8.33 8.57 -10.13
C GLU A 240 -7.13 8.75 -9.20
N GLN A 241 -6.84 9.98 -8.79
CA GLN A 241 -5.74 10.26 -7.85
C GLN A 241 -5.97 9.60 -6.48
N TYR A 242 -7.19 9.64 -5.96
CA TYR A 242 -7.56 8.97 -4.71
C TYR A 242 -7.32 7.46 -4.79
N LYS A 243 -7.72 6.84 -5.90
CA LYS A 243 -7.55 5.40 -6.13
C LYS A 243 -6.08 5.01 -6.23
N LEU A 244 -5.27 5.80 -6.94
CA LEU A 244 -3.81 5.59 -7.02
C LEU A 244 -3.18 5.66 -5.63
N LEU A 245 -3.52 6.70 -4.87
CA LEU A 245 -2.95 6.93 -3.54
C LEU A 245 -3.38 5.87 -2.51
N THR A 246 -4.63 5.42 -2.60
CA THR A 246 -5.14 4.31 -1.78
C THR A 246 -4.41 3.01 -2.13
N ARG A 247 -4.24 2.70 -3.41
CA ARG A 247 -3.50 1.51 -3.86
C ARG A 247 -2.04 1.54 -3.38
N ASP A 248 -1.39 2.68 -3.48
CA ASP A 248 0.01 2.83 -3.07
C ASP A 248 0.18 2.71 -1.54
N TYR A 249 -0.77 3.25 -0.78
CA TYR A 249 -0.90 3.02 0.67
C TYR A 249 -1.08 1.53 1.00
N ASP A 250 -2.05 0.86 0.35
CA ASP A 250 -2.32 -0.57 0.58
C ASP A 250 -1.10 -1.44 0.26
N ASN A 251 -0.39 -1.14 -0.83
CA ASN A 251 0.85 -1.81 -1.19
C ASN A 251 1.94 -1.62 -0.14
N ALA A 252 2.15 -0.39 0.35
CA ALA A 252 3.12 -0.10 1.40
C ALA A 252 2.76 -0.80 2.71
N GLN A 253 1.46 -0.84 3.06
CA GLN A 253 0.96 -1.52 4.24
C GLN A 253 1.20 -3.03 4.17
N ASN A 254 0.92 -3.64 3.01
CA ASN A 254 1.15 -5.06 2.77
C ASN A 254 2.64 -5.41 2.84
N LEU A 255 3.51 -4.61 2.20
CA LEU A 255 4.96 -4.82 2.27
C LEU A 255 5.47 -4.74 3.72
N TYR A 256 5.02 -3.74 4.49
CA TYR A 256 5.38 -3.62 5.90
C TYR A 256 4.94 -4.86 6.71
N ARG A 257 3.70 -5.33 6.52
CA ARG A 257 3.18 -6.53 7.19
C ARG A 257 3.96 -7.79 6.82
N ASP A 258 4.31 -7.94 5.55
CA ASP A 258 5.10 -9.08 5.07
C ASP A 258 6.50 -9.09 5.65
N LEU A 259 7.18 -7.93 5.68
CA LEU A 259 8.50 -7.78 6.29
C LEU A 259 8.46 -7.99 7.79
N LEU A 260 7.41 -7.52 8.47
CA LEU A 260 7.22 -7.74 9.90
C LEU A 260 7.10 -9.24 10.22
N THR A 261 6.32 -9.95 9.41
CA THR A 261 6.13 -11.41 9.54
C THR A 261 7.45 -12.14 9.28
N LYS A 262 8.17 -11.79 8.21
CA LYS A 262 9.48 -12.38 7.89
C LYS A 262 10.52 -12.11 8.97
N LYS A 263 10.54 -10.89 9.53
CA LYS A 263 11.44 -10.51 10.63
C LYS A 263 11.14 -11.35 11.87
N SER A 264 9.88 -11.46 12.27
CA SER A 264 9.45 -12.29 13.40
C SER A 264 9.83 -13.77 13.21
N SER A 265 9.63 -14.33 12.00
CA SER A 265 10.07 -15.70 11.72
C SER A 265 11.60 -15.86 11.75
N SER A 266 12.35 -14.84 11.29
CA SER A 266 13.82 -14.83 11.33
C SER A 266 14.34 -14.73 12.76
N GLU A 267 13.72 -13.90 13.61
CA GLU A 267 14.04 -13.79 15.03
C GLU A 267 13.79 -15.12 15.75
N LEU A 268 12.67 -15.80 15.47
CA LEU A 268 12.40 -17.13 16.01
C LEU A 268 13.48 -18.14 15.58
N ALA A 269 13.84 -18.17 14.30
CA ALA A 269 14.88 -19.06 13.80
C ALA A 269 16.26 -18.75 14.42
N ALA A 270 16.62 -17.48 14.58
CA ALA A 270 17.86 -17.06 15.23
C ALA A 270 17.90 -17.47 16.70
N ASN A 271 16.77 -17.34 17.42
CA ASN A 271 16.65 -17.81 18.80
C ASN A 271 16.74 -19.34 18.89
N MET A 272 16.16 -20.09 17.95
CA MET A 272 16.26 -21.55 17.90
C MET A 272 17.71 -22.02 17.65
N GLU A 273 18.44 -21.35 16.75
CA GLU A 273 19.86 -21.66 16.50
C GLU A 273 20.71 -21.35 17.74
N SER A 274 20.46 -20.21 18.42
CA SER A 274 21.15 -19.85 19.66
C SER A 274 20.87 -20.83 20.80
N GLN A 275 19.69 -21.43 20.85
CA GLN A 275 19.32 -22.46 21.84
C GLN A 275 19.74 -23.87 21.41
N GLN A 276 20.44 -24.02 20.27
CA GLN A 276 20.85 -25.29 19.69
C GLN A 276 19.65 -26.23 19.43
N GLN A 277 18.44 -25.71 19.20
CA GLN A 277 17.24 -26.54 18.94
C GLN A 277 17.04 -26.88 17.45
N GLY A 278 17.95 -26.44 16.58
CA GLY A 278 17.99 -26.78 15.15
C GLY A 278 18.78 -28.07 14.85
N GLU A 279 19.03 -28.34 13.56
CA GLU A 279 19.92 -29.42 13.14
C GLU A 279 21.33 -29.18 13.70
N GLN A 280 21.82 -30.10 14.54
CA GLN A 280 23.15 -30.02 15.13
C GLN A 280 24.14 -30.91 14.39
N MET A 281 25.35 -30.40 14.16
CA MET A 281 26.49 -31.27 13.88
C MET A 281 26.99 -31.85 15.20
N HIS A 282 26.89 -33.17 15.33
CA HIS A 282 27.41 -33.90 16.49
C HIS A 282 28.54 -34.84 16.07
N VAL A 283 29.54 -34.98 16.95
CA VAL A 283 30.64 -35.91 16.73
C VAL A 283 30.14 -37.32 17.04
N LEU A 284 29.97 -38.15 16.00
CA LEU A 284 29.51 -39.53 16.17
C LEU A 284 30.60 -40.43 16.74
N ASN A 285 31.80 -40.37 16.15
CA ASN A 285 32.95 -41.16 16.55
C ASN A 285 34.13 -40.21 16.84
N PRO A 286 34.55 -40.04 18.11
CA PRO A 286 35.73 -39.26 18.44
C PRO A 286 36.99 -39.95 17.93
N ALA A 287 38.08 -39.20 17.75
CA ALA A 287 39.35 -39.77 17.33
C ALA A 287 39.87 -40.75 18.40
N GLY A 288 39.95 -42.02 18.04
CA GLY A 288 40.59 -43.06 18.84
C GLY A 288 42.11 -42.99 18.75
N LEU A 289 42.79 -43.66 19.69
CA LEU A 289 44.25 -43.80 19.64
C LEU A 289 44.62 -44.85 18.59
N PRO A 290 45.39 -44.50 17.52
CA PRO A 290 45.77 -45.47 16.49
C PRO A 290 46.65 -46.60 17.07
N SER A 291 46.25 -47.85 16.86
CA SER A 291 47.02 -49.05 17.22
C SER A 291 48.09 -49.40 16.18
N ASP A 292 47.82 -49.09 14.91
CA ASP A 292 48.62 -49.49 13.77
C ASP A 292 49.09 -48.26 12.96
N PRO A 293 50.34 -48.27 12.44
CA PRO A 293 50.84 -47.18 11.61
C PRO A 293 50.11 -47.15 10.26
N SER A 294 49.62 -45.97 9.87
CA SER A 294 48.96 -45.77 8.57
C SER A 294 49.95 -45.79 7.39
N PHE A 295 51.23 -45.49 7.64
CA PHE A 295 52.33 -45.53 6.67
C PHE A 295 53.68 -45.64 7.40
N PRO A 296 54.67 -46.39 6.88
CA PRO A 296 54.63 -47.29 5.72
C PRO A 296 53.97 -48.64 6.05
N ASN A 297 53.25 -49.20 5.07
CA ASN A 297 52.66 -50.54 5.17
C ASN A 297 53.78 -51.59 5.21
N ARG A 298 54.20 -51.97 6.43
CA ARG A 298 55.30 -52.92 6.68
C ARG A 298 55.26 -54.17 5.79
N PRO A 299 54.13 -54.88 5.58
CA PRO A 299 54.13 -56.07 4.72
C PRO A 299 54.37 -55.73 3.24
N LEU A 300 53.85 -54.60 2.75
CA LEU A 300 54.05 -54.17 1.37
C LEU A 300 55.51 -53.80 1.10
N PHE A 301 56.12 -53.05 2.02
CA PHE A 301 57.53 -52.68 1.92
C PHE A 301 58.46 -53.87 2.10
N ALA A 302 58.14 -54.81 3.00
CA ALA A 302 58.89 -56.04 3.17
C ALA A 302 58.82 -56.92 1.91
N GLY A 303 57.62 -57.10 1.33
CA GLY A 303 57.43 -57.84 0.08
C GLY A 303 58.16 -57.19 -1.10
N GLY A 304 58.06 -55.86 -1.23
CA GLY A 304 58.79 -55.11 -2.25
C GLY A 304 60.31 -55.19 -2.10
N GLY A 305 60.82 -55.09 -0.87
CA GLY A 305 62.25 -55.23 -0.57
C GLY A 305 62.79 -56.63 -0.85
N LEU A 306 62.02 -57.68 -0.52
CA LEU A 306 62.38 -59.07 -0.84
C LEU A 306 62.42 -59.29 -2.36
N ALA A 307 61.41 -58.82 -3.09
CA ALA A 307 61.37 -58.93 -4.55
C ALA A 307 62.54 -58.18 -5.21
N ALA A 308 62.83 -56.96 -4.76
CA ALA A 308 63.96 -56.18 -5.24
C ALA A 308 65.30 -56.86 -4.93
N GLY A 309 65.46 -57.41 -3.71
CA GLY A 309 66.67 -58.14 -3.31
C GLY A 309 66.91 -59.40 -4.14
N LEU A 310 65.86 -60.20 -4.42
CA LEU A 310 65.96 -61.36 -5.30
C LEU A 310 66.33 -60.96 -6.73
N ALA A 311 65.69 -59.92 -7.27
CA ALA A 311 66.00 -59.43 -8.61
C ALA A 311 67.46 -58.96 -8.71
N LEU A 312 67.96 -58.25 -7.70
CA LEU A 312 69.34 -57.77 -7.63
C LEU A 312 70.34 -58.94 -7.47
N GLY A 313 70.01 -59.94 -6.66
CA GLY A 313 70.80 -61.17 -6.53
C GLY A 313 70.91 -61.95 -7.84
N ILE A 314 69.81 -62.11 -8.57
CA ILE A 314 69.80 -62.74 -9.90
C ILE A 314 70.64 -61.92 -10.88
N ALA A 315 70.49 -60.58 -10.88
CA ALA A 315 71.28 -59.71 -11.74
C ALA A 315 72.78 -59.82 -11.46
N ILE A 316 73.19 -59.87 -10.19
CA ILE A 316 74.58 -60.08 -9.79
C ILE A 316 75.06 -61.47 -10.22
N ALA A 317 74.26 -62.52 -10.03
CA ALA A 317 74.62 -63.88 -10.44
C ALA A 317 74.85 -63.97 -11.96
N ILE A 318 73.96 -63.37 -12.76
CA ILE A 318 74.13 -63.26 -14.22
C ILE A 318 75.38 -62.44 -14.56
N TRP A 319 75.62 -61.33 -13.87
CA TRP A 319 76.80 -60.50 -14.12
C TRP A 319 78.11 -61.21 -13.78
N LEU A 320 78.15 -61.98 -12.68
CA LEU A 320 79.28 -62.83 -12.31
C LEU A 320 79.49 -63.95 -13.32
N GLU A 321 78.42 -64.59 -13.82
CA GLU A 321 78.49 -65.64 -14.84
C GLU A 321 79.02 -65.08 -16.18
N ILE A 322 78.59 -63.90 -16.61
CA ILE A 322 79.12 -63.24 -17.83
C ILE A 322 80.62 -62.90 -17.68
N ARG A 323 81.09 -62.64 -16.46
CA ARG A 323 82.51 -62.39 -16.17
C ARG A 323 83.33 -63.66 -15.96
N ASP A 324 82.69 -64.80 -15.73
CA ASP A 324 83.37 -66.07 -15.58
C ASP A 324 83.88 -66.52 -16.95
N ARG A 325 85.19 -66.73 -17.06
CA ARG A 325 85.86 -67.21 -18.28
C ARG A 325 86.16 -68.72 -18.22
N SER A 326 85.60 -69.43 -17.25
CA SER A 326 85.80 -70.88 -17.11
C SER A 326 85.10 -71.63 -18.24
N ILE A 327 85.84 -72.49 -18.94
CA ILE A 327 85.27 -73.39 -19.96
C ILE A 327 84.54 -74.53 -19.23
N ARG A 328 83.20 -74.55 -19.27
CA ARG A 328 82.39 -75.56 -18.58
C ARG A 328 81.70 -76.53 -19.54
N THR A 329 81.42 -76.09 -20.76
CA THR A 329 80.70 -76.88 -21.76
C THR A 329 81.59 -77.16 -22.98
N GLU A 330 81.34 -78.28 -23.65
CA GLU A 330 81.99 -78.65 -24.92
C GLU A 330 81.89 -77.53 -25.98
N LYS A 331 80.77 -76.78 -25.97
CA LYS A 331 80.55 -75.61 -26.83
C LYS A 331 81.43 -74.42 -26.46
N ASP A 332 81.71 -74.20 -25.17
CA ASP A 332 82.56 -73.10 -24.68
C ASP A 332 84.03 -73.34 -25.08
N ALA A 333 84.47 -74.61 -25.09
CA ALA A 333 85.82 -74.99 -25.50
C ALA A 333 86.06 -74.76 -27.00
N ALA A 334 85.09 -75.13 -27.84
CA ALA A 334 85.14 -74.94 -29.28
C ALA A 334 85.16 -73.44 -29.66
N VAL A 335 84.36 -72.61 -28.97
CA VAL A 335 84.31 -71.15 -29.22
C VAL A 335 85.56 -70.43 -28.71
N ALA A 336 86.12 -70.83 -27.57
CA ALA A 336 87.32 -70.19 -27.01
C ALA A 336 88.60 -70.51 -27.79
N MET A 337 88.68 -71.69 -28.41
CA MET A 337 89.88 -72.16 -29.12
C MET A 337 89.77 -72.12 -30.66
N ASP A 338 88.61 -71.76 -31.20
CA ASP A 338 88.29 -71.69 -32.65
C ASP A 338 88.68 -72.96 -33.43
N LEU A 339 88.53 -74.12 -32.78
CA LEU A 339 88.93 -75.43 -33.27
C LEU A 339 87.78 -76.44 -33.08
N PRO A 340 87.54 -77.36 -34.05
CA PRO A 340 86.51 -78.38 -33.91
C PRO A 340 86.88 -79.39 -32.82
N LEU A 341 85.98 -79.58 -31.85
CA LEU A 341 86.16 -80.54 -30.75
C LEU A 341 86.06 -81.97 -31.30
N LEU A 342 87.17 -82.73 -31.25
CA LEU A 342 87.22 -84.08 -31.81
C LEU A 342 86.78 -85.19 -30.83
N VAL A 343 87.10 -85.06 -29.53
CA VAL A 343 86.77 -86.04 -28.47
C VAL A 343 86.71 -85.32 -27.12
N SER A 344 85.69 -85.59 -26.30
CA SER A 344 85.66 -85.24 -24.87
C SER A 344 85.97 -86.49 -24.03
N VAL A 345 86.88 -86.37 -23.06
CA VAL A 345 87.23 -87.46 -22.14
C VAL A 345 86.43 -87.24 -20.85
N PRO A 346 85.47 -88.12 -20.52
CA PRO A 346 84.73 -88.00 -19.27
C PRO A 346 85.67 -88.26 -18.09
N TRP A 347 85.65 -87.36 -17.11
CA TRP A 347 86.36 -87.57 -15.86
C TRP A 347 85.54 -88.52 -14.98
N VAL A 348 86.07 -89.72 -14.74
CA VAL A 348 85.53 -90.70 -13.79
C VAL A 348 86.34 -90.57 -12.50
N SER A 349 85.69 -90.15 -11.41
CA SER A 349 86.26 -90.20 -10.06
C SER A 349 86.12 -91.61 -9.48
N GLU A 350 87.17 -92.14 -8.87
CA GLU A 350 87.15 -93.38 -8.10
C GLU A 350 86.30 -93.23 -6.81
N ASP A 351 85.31 -94.10 -6.65
CA ASP A 351 84.65 -94.34 -5.36
C ASP A 351 85.61 -95.11 -4.44
N GLU A 352 86.13 -94.48 -3.38
CA GLU A 352 86.79 -95.20 -2.29
C GLU A 352 85.76 -95.78 -1.29
N PRO A 353 85.81 -97.08 -0.96
CA PRO A 353 85.00 -97.67 0.11
C PRO A 353 85.75 -97.58 1.45
N ALA A 354 85.43 -96.58 2.28
CA ALA A 354 85.90 -96.54 3.66
C ALA A 354 84.90 -97.25 4.60
N MET A 355 85.17 -98.52 4.92
CA MET A 355 84.62 -99.15 6.12
C MET A 355 85.47 -98.74 7.34
N ALA A 356 84.87 -98.04 8.30
CA ALA A 356 85.36 -97.98 9.67
C ALA A 356 84.17 -97.98 10.64
N ASN A 357 84.05 -99.09 11.37
CA ASN A 357 83.09 -99.32 12.44
C ASN A 357 83.61 -98.70 13.75
N GLY A 358 82.71 -98.10 14.56
CA GLY A 358 82.86 -98.03 16.01
C GLY A 358 83.17 -96.67 16.65
N ASN A 359 82.12 -96.03 17.16
CA ASN A 359 82.07 -95.02 18.24
C ASN A 359 82.76 -93.65 18.08
N GLY A 360 81.91 -92.63 17.94
CA GLY A 360 82.22 -91.21 18.08
C GLY A 360 80.98 -90.34 17.90
N THR A 361 80.00 -90.53 18.79
CA THR A 361 78.84 -89.68 19.09
C THR A 361 78.60 -88.44 18.21
N ARG A 362 77.56 -88.52 17.37
CA ARG A 362 76.82 -87.36 16.87
C ARG A 362 76.13 -86.67 18.04
N HIS A 363 76.44 -85.40 18.31
CA HIS A 363 75.54 -84.56 19.09
C HIS A 363 74.51 -83.91 18.17
N PHE A 364 73.43 -84.66 17.99
CA PHE A 364 72.11 -84.14 17.70
C PHE A 364 71.54 -83.64 19.05
N TRP A 365 71.10 -82.39 19.14
CA TRP A 365 70.13 -81.97 20.16
C TRP A 365 68.85 -81.63 19.44
N GLY A 366 67.91 -82.58 19.49
CA GLY A 366 66.52 -82.38 19.16
C GLY A 366 65.66 -82.85 20.33
N ARG A 367 64.67 -82.03 20.66
CA ARG A 367 63.50 -82.26 21.54
C ARG A 367 63.81 -82.31 23.06
N GLY A 368 62.98 -81.76 23.92
CA GLY A 368 61.62 -81.25 23.77
C GLY A 368 60.80 -81.60 25.02
N ASN A 369 59.98 -80.66 25.47
CA ASN A 369 58.65 -80.83 26.08
C ASN A 369 58.20 -79.43 26.52
N GLY A 370 57.09 -78.86 26.07
CA GLY A 370 55.87 -79.46 25.58
C GLY A 370 54.81 -79.36 26.68
N VAL A 371 54.02 -78.30 26.64
CA VAL A 371 52.58 -78.40 26.93
C VAL A 371 51.86 -77.52 25.92
N ALA A 372 51.35 -78.19 24.89
CA ALA A 372 50.27 -77.70 24.06
C ALA A 372 48.94 -77.99 24.76
N ARG A 373 47.99 -77.07 24.63
CA ARG A 373 46.58 -77.44 24.48
C ARG A 373 45.98 -76.58 23.36
N ASN A 374 45.69 -77.27 22.26
CA ASN A 374 44.54 -77.01 21.37
C ASN A 374 43.29 -76.76 22.23
N GLY A 375 42.29 -75.97 21.86
CA GLY A 375 41.94 -75.39 20.57
C GLY A 375 40.41 -75.36 20.54
N GLU A 376 39.80 -74.34 19.93
CA GLU A 376 38.57 -74.51 19.14
C GLU A 376 38.24 -73.22 18.41
N LYS A 377 37.99 -73.38 17.11
CA LYS A 377 37.25 -72.45 16.26
C LYS A 377 35.77 -72.59 16.57
N ILE A 378 35.01 -71.51 16.49
CA ILE A 378 33.67 -71.50 15.89
C ILE A 378 33.51 -70.19 15.11
N GLU A 379 33.24 -70.32 13.80
CA GLU A 379 32.52 -69.34 12.99
C GLU A 379 31.01 -69.50 13.25
N VAL A 380 30.31 -68.40 13.54
CA VAL A 380 29.16 -67.87 12.79
C VAL A 380 29.22 -66.35 12.86
#